data_AF-A0A7Y9WBR0-F1
#
_entry.id   AF-A0A7Y9WBR0-F1
#
_cell.length_a   1.000
_cell.length_b   1.000
_cell.length_c   1.000
_cell.angle_alpha   90.00
_cell.angle_beta   90.00
_cell.angle_gamma   90.00
#
_symmetry.space_group_name_H-M   'P 1'
#
loop_
_entity.id
_entity.type
_entity.pdbx_description
1 polymer ?
#
loop_
_entity_poly.entity_id
_entity_poly.type
_entity_poly.pdbx_seq_one_letter_code
_entity_poly.pdbx_strand_id
1 'polypeptide(L)'
;MSTKATLSHHISTAGEPSWHFYEEVFEEGVVYLELRGVNVELLTLEQGGAAVTIRLPVETARQLGLHTQVEAEKWARTCDQGKP
;
A
#
# COMPACT_ATOMS: atom_id res chain seq x y z
N MET A 1 8.49 -21.66 -12.87
CA MET A 1 7.28 -20.90 -13.26
C MET A 1 6.88 -20.05 -12.08
N SER A 2 6.58 -18.77 -12.29
CA SER A 2 5.94 -17.93 -11.26
C SER A 2 4.44 -18.13 -11.37
N THR A 3 3.76 -18.33 -10.25
CA THR A 3 2.28 -18.42 -10.16
C THR A 3 1.62 -17.05 -10.03
N LYS A 4 2.42 -15.98 -9.89
CA LYS A 4 1.95 -14.60 -9.78
C LYS A 4 1.63 -14.00 -11.15
N ALA A 5 0.40 -13.55 -11.32
CA ALA A 5 -0.03 -12.71 -12.44
C ALA A 5 -0.02 -11.23 -11.99
N THR A 6 0.93 -10.44 -12.49
CA THR A 6 1.07 -9.02 -12.12
C THR A 6 -0.09 -8.19 -12.66
N LEU A 7 -0.79 -7.48 -11.77
CA LEU A 7 -1.80 -6.49 -12.12
C LEU A 7 -1.19 -5.09 -12.26
N SER A 8 -0.33 -4.70 -11.32
CA SER A 8 0.41 -3.45 -11.34
C SER A 8 1.61 -3.52 -10.41
N HIS A 9 2.61 -2.67 -10.61
CA HIS A 9 3.76 -2.62 -9.73
C HIS A 9 4.49 -1.28 -9.85
N HIS A 10 5.25 -0.94 -8.82
CA HIS A 10 6.23 0.14 -8.82
C HIS A 10 7.57 -0.40 -8.36
N ILE A 11 8.59 -0.22 -9.20
CA ILE A 11 9.98 -0.57 -8.86
C ILE A 11 10.67 0.70 -8.38
N SER A 12 11.16 0.65 -7.13
CA SER A 12 11.93 1.74 -6.55
C SER A 12 13.24 1.93 -7.31
N THR A 13 13.56 3.18 -7.61
CA THR A 13 14.83 3.54 -8.28
C THR A 13 15.84 4.19 -7.34
N ALA A 14 15.43 4.67 -6.16
CA ALA A 14 16.27 5.50 -5.29
C ALA A 14 15.88 5.50 -3.80
N GLY A 15 15.51 4.34 -3.24
CA GLY A 15 15.24 4.20 -1.79
C GLY A 15 13.82 4.55 -1.36
N GLU A 16 12.95 4.90 -2.31
CA GLU A 16 11.50 4.94 -2.11
C GLU A 16 10.92 3.51 -1.93
N PRO A 17 9.74 3.35 -1.32
CA PRO A 17 9.09 2.06 -1.25
C PRO A 17 8.75 1.50 -2.64
N SER A 18 8.89 0.18 -2.81
CA SER A 18 8.39 -0.52 -3.99
C SER A 18 7.16 -1.35 -3.64
N TRP A 19 6.32 -1.63 -4.63
CA TRP A 19 5.12 -2.41 -4.42
C TRP A 19 4.76 -3.27 -5.63
N HIS A 20 4.09 -4.39 -5.36
CA HIS A 20 3.65 -5.34 -6.38
C HIS A 20 2.22 -5.76 -6.07
N PHE A 21 1.32 -5.43 -6.99
CA PHE A 21 -0.08 -5.82 -6.95
C PHE A 21 -0.31 -6.95 -7.96
N TYR A 22 -0.80 -8.10 -7.49
CA TYR A 22 -0.88 -9.32 -8.30
C TYR A 22 -1.98 -10.26 -7.83
N GLU A 23 -2.29 -11.25 -8.67
CA GLU A 23 -3.12 -12.41 -8.36
C GLU A 23 -2.26 -13.67 -8.32
N GLU A 24 -2.67 -14.66 -7.53
CA GLU A 24 -2.14 -16.02 -7.67
C GLU A 24 -3.07 -16.79 -8.60
N VAL A 25 -2.53 -17.35 -9.70
CA VAL A 25 -3.32 -17.96 -10.79
C VAL A 25 -4.22 -19.12 -10.33
N PHE A 26 -3.95 -19.68 -9.15
CA PHE A 26 -4.71 -20.79 -8.58
C PHE A 26 -5.60 -20.39 -7.38
N GLU A 27 -5.68 -19.10 -7.04
CA GLU A 27 -6.52 -18.58 -5.95
C GLU A 27 -7.50 -17.54 -6.49
N GLU A 28 -8.75 -17.97 -6.72
CA GLU A 28 -9.77 -17.12 -7.32
C GLU A 28 -10.30 -16.08 -6.32
N GLY A 29 -10.51 -14.85 -6.80
CA GLY A 29 -11.14 -13.78 -6.02
C GLY A 29 -10.22 -13.12 -4.99
N VAL A 30 -8.93 -13.42 -4.99
CA VAL A 30 -7.94 -12.84 -4.06
C VAL A 30 -6.88 -12.08 -4.85
N VAL A 31 -6.62 -10.86 -4.41
CA VAL A 31 -5.53 -10.01 -4.91
C VAL A 31 -4.55 -9.73 -3.78
N TYR A 32 -3.28 -9.62 -4.12
CA TYR A 32 -2.19 -9.42 -3.18
C TYR A 32 -1.53 -8.09 -3.45
N LEU A 33 -1.32 -7.32 -2.38
CA LEU A 33 -0.47 -6.14 -2.41
C LEU A 33 0.75 -6.39 -1.53
N GLU A 34 1.90 -6.55 -2.18
CA GLU A 34 3.19 -6.64 -1.51
C GLU A 34 3.81 -5.25 -1.44
N LEU A 35 4.21 -4.81 -0.24
CA LEU A 35 4.88 -3.53 0.00
C LEU A 35 6.28 -3.79 0.53
N ARG A 36 7.28 -3.11 -0.02
CA ARG A 36 8.68 -3.23 0.36
C ARG A 36 9.23 -1.86 0.75
N GLY A 37 9.98 -1.81 1.85
CA GLY A 37 10.54 -0.55 2.36
C GLY A 37 9.53 0.33 3.12
N VAL A 38 8.46 -0.26 3.64
CA VAL A 38 7.46 0.43 4.49
C VAL A 38 7.55 -0.04 5.93
N ASN A 39 7.10 0.79 6.88
CA ASN A 39 7.00 0.40 8.29
C ASN A 39 5.60 -0.17 8.57
N VAL A 40 5.56 -1.30 9.28
CA VAL A 40 4.32 -2.00 9.64
C VAL A 40 4.26 -2.13 11.16
N GLU A 41 3.11 -1.78 11.72
CA GLU A 41 2.74 -2.05 13.11
C GLU A 41 1.63 -3.09 13.13
N LEU A 42 1.85 -4.16 13.90
CA LEU A 42 0.90 -5.25 14.09
C LEU A 42 0.42 -5.25 15.53
N LEU A 43 -0.89 -5.21 15.72
CA LEU A 43 -1.52 -5.31 17.04
C LEU A 43 -2.48 -6.50 17.05
N THR A 44 -2.21 -7.49 17.91
CA THR A 44 -3.16 -8.56 18.18
C THR A 44 -4.32 -8.03 19.02
N LEU A 45 -5.55 -8.32 18.60
CA LEU A 45 -6.75 -7.83 19.29
C LEU A 45 -7.22 -8.85 20.34
N GLU A 46 -7.70 -8.36 21.49
CA GLU A 46 -8.13 -9.21 22.62
C GLU A 46 -9.26 -10.18 22.24
N GLN A 47 -10.09 -9.81 21.27
CA GLN A 47 -11.23 -10.59 20.79
C GLN A 47 -10.86 -11.56 19.66
N GLY A 48 -9.56 -11.69 19.34
CA GLY A 48 -9.05 -12.44 18.20
C GLY A 48 -8.83 -11.56 16.97
N GLY A 49 -7.93 -12.01 16.09
CA GLY A 49 -7.51 -11.26 14.90
C GLY A 49 -6.39 -10.26 15.16
N ALA A 50 -6.05 -9.49 14.13
CA ALA A 50 -5.00 -8.49 14.18
C ALA A 50 -5.38 -7.21 13.44
N ALA A 51 -4.99 -6.06 14.01
CA ALA A 51 -4.98 -4.79 13.32
C ALA A 51 -3.59 -4.56 12.72
N VAL A 52 -3.55 -4.16 11.45
CA VAL A 52 -2.32 -3.83 10.72
C VAL A 52 -2.35 -2.36 10.37
N THR A 53 -1.35 -1.61 10.82
CA THR A 53 -1.14 -0.22 10.44
C THR A 53 0.11 -0.12 9.58
N ILE A 54 -0.01 0.46 8.39
CA ILE A 54 1.09 0.63 7.45
C ILE A 54 1.37 2.11 7.30
N ARG A 55 2.61 2.52 7.60
CA ARG A 55 3.05 3.90 7.41
C ARG A 55 3.56 4.06 5.98
N LEU A 56 2.77 4.73 5.15
CA LEU A 56 3.08 4.97 3.74
C LEU A 56 3.51 6.43 3.52
N PRO A 57 4.55 6.67 2.70
CA PRO A 57 4.77 7.98 2.12
C PRO A 57 3.56 8.42 1.29
N VAL A 58 3.28 9.73 1.27
CA VAL A 58 2.14 10.31 0.54
C VAL A 58 2.14 9.90 -0.93
N GLU A 59 3.32 9.88 -1.57
CA GLU A 59 3.44 9.48 -2.97
C GLU A 59 3.14 8.00 -3.20
N THR A 60 3.53 7.10 -2.29
CA THR A 60 3.15 5.68 -2.36
C THR A 60 1.63 5.53 -2.21
N ALA A 61 1.00 6.24 -1.27
CA ALA A 61 -0.45 6.22 -1.11
C ALA A 61 -1.19 6.79 -2.35
N ARG A 62 -0.60 7.78 -3.03
CA ARG A 62 -1.10 8.31 -4.30
C ARG A 62 -1.01 7.26 -5.41
N GLN A 63 0.15 6.61 -5.57
CA GLN A 63 0.38 5.54 -6.55
C GLN A 63 -0.60 4.37 -6.38
N LEU A 64 -0.93 4.03 -5.13
CA LEU A 64 -1.93 3.00 -4.78
C LEU A 64 -3.38 3.48 -4.94
N GLY A 65 -3.61 4.73 -5.36
CA GLY A 65 -4.95 5.27 -5.59
C GLY A 65 -5.74 5.60 -4.31
N LEU A 66 -5.14 5.48 -3.12
CA LEU A 66 -5.83 5.71 -1.84
C LEU A 66 -6.39 7.13 -1.70
N HIS A 67 -5.74 8.09 -2.35
CA HIS A 67 -6.19 9.49 -2.41
C HIS A 67 -7.59 9.67 -3.02
N THR A 68 -8.04 8.73 -3.85
CA THR A 68 -9.37 8.79 -4.49
C THR A 68 -10.52 8.45 -3.53
N GLN A 69 -10.20 7.84 -2.39
CA GLN A 69 -11.18 7.44 -1.37
C GLN A 69 -11.44 8.53 -0.32
N VAL A 70 -10.78 9.68 -0.45
CA VAL A 70 -10.84 10.79 0.50
C VAL A 70 -11.30 12.05 -0.22
N GLU A 71 -12.05 12.91 0.47
CA GLU A 71 -12.40 14.23 -0.08
C GLU A 71 -11.14 15.02 -0.48
N ALA A 72 -11.16 15.64 -1.67
CA ALA A 72 -10.00 16.29 -2.27
C ALA A 72 -9.37 17.36 -1.35
N GLU A 73 -10.19 18.13 -0.64
CA GLU A 73 -9.69 19.16 0.31
C GLU A 73 -8.94 18.54 1.49
N LYS A 74 -9.43 17.40 2.02
CA LYS A 74 -8.76 16.68 3.11
C LYS A 74 -7.43 16.09 2.64
N TRP A 75 -7.40 15.52 1.43
CA TRP A 75 -6.16 14.99 0.85
C TRP A 75 -5.12 16.09 0.59
N ALA A 76 -5.54 17.25 0.06
CA ALA A 76 -4.63 18.38 -0.21
C ALA A 76 -3.90 18.85 1.05
N ARG A 77 -4.60 18.98 2.19
CA ARG A 77 -3.99 19.36 3.47
C ARG A 77 -2.89 18.39 3.90
N THR A 78 -3.07 17.09 3.67
CA THR A 78 -2.06 16.05 3.98
C THR A 78 -0.80 16.20 3.14
N CYS A 79 -0.92 16.63 1.89
CA CYS A 79 0.23 16.91 1.02
C CYS A 79 1.00 18.17 1.47
N ASP A 80 0.30 19.18 1.97
CA ASP A 80 0.89 20.47 2.34
C ASP A 80 1.70 20.42 3.65
N GLN A 81 1.40 19.49 4.56
CA GLN A 81 2.15 19.35 5.83
C GLN A 81 3.59 18.82 5.66
N GLY A 82 3.98 18.42 4.46
CA GLY A 82 5.35 17.99 4.13
C GLY A 82 6.22 19.07 3.49
N LYS A 83 5.71 20.31 3.32
CA LYS A 83 6.46 21.41 2.71
C LYS A 83 7.14 22.24 3.82
N PRO A 84 8.47 22.46 3.76
CA PRO A 84 9.19 23.25 4.76
C PRO A 84 8.71 24.70 4.83
#